data_AF-A0A0A2F766-F1
#
_entry.id   AF-A0A0A2F766-F1
#
_cell.length_a   1.000
_cell.length_b   1.000
_cell.length_c   1.000
_cell.angle_alpha   90.00
_cell.angle_beta   90.00
_cell.angle_gamma   90.00
#
_symmetry.space_group_name_H-M   'P 1'
#
loop_
_entity.id
_entity.type
_entity.pdbx_description
1 polymer ?
#
loop_
_entity_poly.entity_id
_entity_poly.type
_entity_poly.pdbx_seq_one_letter_code
_entity_poly.pdbx_strand_id
1 'polypeptide(L)'
;MNEVPVIRKGRLKSYWNTAFRGGFFLGLFVFLVALTKQSLLNSLLFGLMIWVFVIVLWIGVGFTSEEYYKRKRQIKKLMSDQYAFLDLHGFTLHEDLYFEGVYDGFFFRVCPATEYVKKGYAGKKAVEYVIIESFYRFASESTDAEREAKMSGEYNFGDVHFENHCAGFVPKDWVNPDFKANFDALIAIFKREGLLPITKEDWESTFGQHLKKAKDASKKNPQR
;
A
#
# COMPACT_ATOMS: atom_id res chain seq x y z
N MET A 1 8.71 13.61 -13.77
CA MET A 1 7.81 12.68 -13.03
C MET A 1 6.36 13.01 -13.31
N ASN A 2 5.53 11.98 -13.51
CA ASN A 2 4.11 12.19 -13.81
C ASN A 2 3.36 12.75 -12.60
N GLU A 3 2.43 13.68 -12.84
CA GLU A 3 1.61 14.26 -11.78
C GLU A 3 0.56 13.26 -11.30
N VAL A 4 0.55 12.98 -10.00
CA VAL A 4 -0.44 12.11 -9.36
C VAL A 4 -1.45 12.95 -8.59
N PRO A 5 -2.76 12.67 -8.70
CA PRO A 5 -3.77 13.44 -7.99
C PRO A 5 -3.64 13.30 -6.47
N VAL A 6 -3.65 14.45 -5.80
CA VAL A 6 -3.68 14.52 -4.33
C VAL A 6 -4.96 13.87 -3.79
N ILE A 7 -6.10 14.02 -4.47
CA ILE A 7 -7.37 13.44 -4.06
C ILE A 7 -7.72 12.27 -5.00
N ARG A 8 -7.85 11.06 -4.45
CA ARG A 8 -8.29 9.89 -5.23
C ARG A 8 -9.74 10.01 -5.65
N LYS A 9 -10.04 9.56 -6.87
CA LYS A 9 -11.41 9.44 -7.36
C LYS A 9 -12.23 8.54 -6.44
N GLY A 10 -13.43 8.98 -6.06
CA GLY A 10 -14.36 8.22 -5.24
C GLY A 10 -14.13 8.21 -3.72
N ARG A 11 -12.95 8.62 -3.21
CA ARG A 11 -12.72 8.69 -1.75
C ARG A 11 -13.61 9.72 -1.07
N LEU A 12 -13.79 10.89 -1.68
CA LEU A 12 -14.70 11.92 -1.18
C LEU A 12 -16.13 11.36 -0.98
N LYS A 13 -16.65 10.63 -1.97
CA LYS A 13 -17.98 9.99 -1.91
C LYS A 13 -18.08 8.98 -0.76
N SER A 14 -17.03 8.20 -0.52
CA SER A 14 -16.98 7.24 0.58
C SER A 14 -17.01 7.93 1.95
N TYR A 15 -16.22 8.99 2.13
CA TYR A 15 -16.22 9.80 3.35
C TYR A 15 -17.59 10.45 3.59
N TRP A 16 -18.19 11.03 2.55
CA TRP A 16 -19.55 11.59 2.62
C TRP A 16 -20.59 10.56 3.06
N ASN A 17 -20.62 9.38 2.43
CA ASN A 17 -21.59 8.35 2.76
C ASN A 17 -21.42 7.83 4.20
N THR A 18 -20.17 7.70 4.65
CA THR A 18 -19.84 7.26 6.02
C THR A 18 -20.25 8.32 7.04
N ALA A 19 -19.91 9.58 6.80
CA ALA A 19 -20.24 10.70 7.67
C ALA A 19 -21.76 10.92 7.76
N PHE A 20 -22.46 10.84 6.63
CA PHE A 20 -23.91 11.01 6.56
C PHE A 20 -24.65 9.92 7.33
N ARG A 21 -24.31 8.64 7.08
CA ARG A 21 -24.93 7.49 7.78
C ARG A 21 -24.59 7.47 9.26
N GLY A 22 -23.30 7.58 9.60
CA GLY A 22 -22.85 7.56 10.98
C GLY A 22 -23.39 8.73 11.80
N GLY A 23 -23.40 9.92 11.21
CA GLY A 23 -23.97 11.11 11.83
C GLY A 23 -25.49 11.01 12.01
N PHE A 24 -26.21 10.38 11.08
CA PHE A 24 -27.66 10.19 11.19
C PHE A 24 -28.01 9.31 12.40
N PHE A 25 -27.35 8.17 12.56
CA PHE A 25 -27.60 7.28 13.70
C PHE A 25 -27.23 7.94 15.03
N LEU A 26 -26.11 8.68 15.09
CA LEU A 26 -25.71 9.39 16.30
C LEU A 26 -26.68 10.53 16.63
N GLY A 27 -27.10 11.29 15.62
CA GLY A 27 -28.10 12.36 15.78
C GLY A 27 -29.45 11.82 16.24
N LEU A 28 -29.89 10.68 15.70
CA LEU A 28 -31.11 9.99 16.13
C LEU A 28 -31.00 9.52 17.58
N PHE A 29 -29.86 8.96 17.98
CA PHE A 29 -29.63 8.56 19.36
C PHE A 29 -29.71 9.76 20.32
N VAL A 30 -29.04 10.87 19.99
CA VAL A 30 -29.08 12.09 20.82
C VAL A 30 -30.48 12.68 20.88
N PHE A 31 -31.23 12.66 19.77
CA PHE A 31 -32.64 13.05 19.74
C PHE A 31 -33.47 12.23 20.73
N LEU A 32 -33.37 10.90 20.68
CA LEU A 32 -34.13 10.00 21.57
C LEU A 32 -33.78 10.21 23.05
N VAL A 33 -32.50 10.42 23.37
CA VAL A 33 -32.07 10.72 24.73
C VAL A 33 -32.60 12.09 25.18
N ALA A 34 -32.53 13.11 24.33
CA ALA A 34 -32.98 14.46 24.65
C ALA A 34 -34.50 14.53 24.86
N LEU A 35 -35.28 13.70 24.16
CA LEU A 35 -36.74 13.61 24.32
C LEU A 35 -37.17 13.25 25.75
N THR A 36 -36.32 12.56 26.51
CA THR A 36 -36.65 12.18 27.90
C THR A 36 -36.69 13.37 28.87
N LYS A 37 -36.09 14.51 28.48
CA LYS A 37 -35.89 15.67 29.38
C LYS A 37 -36.28 17.01 28.76
N GLN A 38 -36.59 17.07 27.47
CA GLN A 38 -36.84 18.31 26.74
C GLN A 38 -38.05 18.23 25.80
N SER A 39 -38.47 19.38 25.29
CA SER A 39 -39.53 19.45 24.28
C SER A 39 -39.09 18.83 22.95
N LEU A 40 -40.05 18.30 22.19
CA LEU A 40 -39.83 17.69 20.87
C LEU A 40 -38.98 18.55 19.95
N LEU A 41 -39.27 19.86 19.89
CA LEU A 41 -38.53 20.81 19.04
C LEU A 41 -37.06 20.92 19.45
N ASN A 42 -36.79 21.06 20.75
CA ASN A 42 -35.42 21.19 21.24
C ASN A 42 -34.64 19.89 21.04
N SER A 43 -35.26 18.74 21.31
CA SER A 43 -34.63 17.44 21.07
C SER A 43 -34.28 17.26 19.59
N LEU A 44 -35.18 17.65 18.68
CA LEU A 44 -34.96 17.56 17.23
C LEU A 44 -33.81 18.46 16.78
N LEU A 45 -33.75 19.70 17.29
CA LEU A 45 -32.63 20.60 17.06
C LEU A 45 -31.30 20.02 17.56
N PHE A 46 -31.27 19.42 18.76
CA PHE A 46 -30.07 18.76 19.28
C PHE A 46 -29.60 17.61 18.39
N GLY A 47 -30.51 16.74 17.97
CA GLY A 47 -30.18 15.63 17.06
C GLY A 47 -29.63 16.12 15.71
N LEU A 48 -30.26 17.13 15.12
CA LEU A 48 -29.81 17.73 13.86
C LEU A 48 -28.44 18.42 13.99
N MET A 49 -28.22 19.16 15.09
CA MET A 49 -26.92 19.80 15.35
C MET A 49 -25.80 18.76 15.43
N ILE A 50 -26.02 17.65 16.14
CA ILE A 50 -25.04 16.56 16.23
C ILE A 50 -24.80 15.92 14.85
N TRP A 51 -25.85 15.69 14.07
CA TRP A 51 -25.71 15.13 12.73
C TRP A 51 -24.83 16.01 11.83
N VAL A 52 -25.14 17.30 11.75
CA VAL A 52 -24.37 18.27 10.96
C VAL A 52 -22.93 18.38 11.49
N PHE A 53 -22.76 18.41 12.81
CA PHE A 53 -21.44 18.48 13.43
C PHE A 53 -20.56 17.28 13.06
N VAL A 54 -21.10 16.05 13.06
CA VAL A 54 -20.37 14.86 12.63
C VAL A 54 -19.95 14.96 11.16
N ILE A 55 -20.84 15.45 10.29
CA ILE A 55 -20.54 15.64 8.86
C ILE A 55 -19.37 16.62 8.70
N VAL A 56 -19.42 17.77 9.39
CA VAL A 56 -18.37 18.79 9.35
C VAL A 56 -17.05 18.24 9.89
N LEU A 57 -17.04 17.49 11.00
CA LEU A 57 -15.82 16.89 11.52
C LEU A 57 -15.22 15.85 10.57
N TRP A 58 -16.03 14.93 10.05
CA TRP A 58 -15.52 13.86 9.18
C TRP A 58 -14.99 14.40 7.85
N ILE A 59 -15.70 15.34 7.23
CA ILE A 59 -15.29 15.91 5.94
C ILE A 59 -14.24 17.01 6.14
N GLY A 60 -14.48 17.93 7.06
CA GLY A 60 -13.62 19.09 7.29
C GLY A 60 -12.30 18.72 7.95
N VAL A 61 -12.27 17.73 8.85
CA VAL A 61 -11.05 17.33 9.58
C VAL A 61 -10.55 15.97 9.12
N GLY A 62 -11.42 14.96 9.06
CA GLY A 62 -11.03 13.59 8.71
C GLY A 62 -10.51 13.47 7.28
N PHE A 63 -11.28 13.94 6.30
CA PHE A 63 -10.89 13.89 4.89
C PHE A 63 -9.69 14.80 4.60
N THR A 64 -9.68 16.04 5.12
CA THR A 64 -8.56 16.96 4.89
C THR A 64 -7.25 16.44 5.51
N SER A 65 -7.28 15.90 6.72
CA SER A 65 -6.10 15.34 7.38
C SER A 65 -5.53 14.14 6.61
N GLU A 66 -6.37 13.15 6.30
CA GLU A 66 -5.93 11.89 5.69
C GLU A 66 -5.66 12.01 4.19
N GLU A 67 -6.62 12.51 3.41
CA GLU A 67 -6.55 12.49 1.95
C GLU A 67 -5.87 13.74 1.38
N TYR A 68 -5.92 14.89 2.06
CA TYR A 68 -5.22 16.07 1.58
C TYR A 68 -3.82 16.19 2.20
N TYR A 69 -3.70 16.30 3.53
CA TYR A 69 -2.40 16.59 4.16
C TYR A 69 -1.43 15.41 4.12
N LYS A 70 -1.81 14.23 4.62
CA LYS A 70 -0.89 13.07 4.65
C LYS A 70 -0.49 12.63 3.25
N ARG A 71 -1.45 12.52 2.34
CA ARG A 71 -1.18 12.13 0.95
C ARG A 71 -0.33 13.16 0.21
N LYS A 72 -0.60 14.47 0.36
CA LYS A 72 0.27 15.52 -0.22
C LYS A 72 1.69 15.45 0.30
N ARG A 73 1.86 15.17 1.60
CA ARG A 73 3.19 14.96 2.21
C ARG A 73 3.89 13.74 1.62
N GLN A 74 3.18 12.64 1.42
CA GLN A 74 3.73 11.43 0.79
C GLN A 74 4.14 11.71 -0.66
N ILE A 75 3.27 12.33 -1.48
CA ILE A 75 3.61 12.70 -2.87
C ILE A 75 4.86 13.58 -2.92
N LYS A 76 4.94 14.61 -2.07
CA LYS A 76 6.12 15.48 -2.00
C LYS A 76 7.39 14.70 -1.67
N LYS A 77 7.31 13.68 -0.81
CA LYS A 77 8.44 12.80 -0.50
C LYS A 77 8.83 11.93 -1.69
N LEU A 78 7.85 11.38 -2.41
CA LEU A 78 8.12 10.56 -3.61
C LEU A 78 8.67 11.38 -4.77
N MET A 79 8.47 12.69 -4.78
CA MET A 79 9.09 13.62 -5.73
C MET A 79 10.44 14.19 -5.25
N SER A 80 11.00 13.69 -4.14
CA SER A 80 12.30 14.13 -3.65
C SER A 80 13.47 13.50 -4.43
N ASP A 81 14.66 14.07 -4.27
CA ASP A 81 15.89 13.62 -4.94
C ASP A 81 16.19 12.13 -4.70
N GLN A 82 15.74 11.58 -3.57
CA GLN A 82 15.82 10.14 -3.27
C GLN A 82 15.28 9.27 -4.42
N TYR A 83 14.20 9.70 -5.07
CA TYR A 83 13.52 8.95 -6.14
C TYR A 83 13.84 9.49 -7.55
N ALA A 84 14.75 10.47 -7.67
CA ALA A 84 15.09 11.07 -8.96
C ALA A 84 15.61 10.03 -9.97
N PHE A 85 16.31 9.01 -9.49
CA PHE A 85 16.76 7.90 -10.33
C PHE A 85 15.59 7.19 -11.04
N LEU A 86 14.48 6.95 -10.35
CA LEU A 86 13.31 6.28 -10.91
C LEU A 86 12.69 7.14 -12.02
N ASP A 87 12.57 8.44 -11.79
CA ASP A 87 12.05 9.38 -12.79
C ASP A 87 12.92 9.44 -14.04
N LEU A 88 14.24 9.52 -13.86
CA LEU A 88 15.21 9.55 -14.97
C LEU A 88 15.16 8.28 -15.83
N HIS A 89 14.79 7.13 -15.24
CA HIS A 89 14.66 5.85 -15.94
C HIS A 89 13.22 5.53 -16.37
N GLY A 90 12.33 6.53 -16.37
CA GLY A 90 10.99 6.40 -16.93
C GLY A 90 10.00 5.60 -16.07
N PHE A 91 10.26 5.42 -14.77
CA PHE A 91 9.31 4.79 -13.87
C PHE A 91 8.08 5.69 -13.67
N THR A 92 6.90 5.08 -13.70
CA THR A 92 5.63 5.76 -13.51
C THR A 92 5.17 5.68 -12.07
N LEU A 93 4.88 6.83 -11.44
CA LEU A 93 4.24 6.89 -10.13
C LEU A 93 2.73 6.71 -10.28
N HIS A 94 2.18 5.71 -9.60
CA HIS A 94 0.75 5.38 -9.66
C HIS A 94 -0.06 6.12 -8.57
N GLU A 95 -1.38 6.19 -8.77
CA GLU A 95 -2.31 6.82 -7.81
C GLU A 95 -2.26 6.22 -6.40
N ASP A 96 -1.82 4.97 -6.27
CA ASP A 96 -1.65 4.27 -5.00
C ASP A 96 -0.24 4.44 -4.40
N LEU A 97 0.54 5.39 -4.91
CA LEU A 97 1.82 5.85 -4.37
C LEU A 97 2.95 4.81 -4.40
N TYR A 98 3.00 4.03 -5.48
CA TYR A 98 4.12 3.15 -5.82
C TYR A 98 4.62 3.47 -7.23
N PHE A 99 5.86 3.08 -7.53
CA PHE A 99 6.45 3.20 -8.86
C PHE A 99 6.45 1.87 -9.59
N GLU A 100 6.23 1.88 -10.90
CA GLU A 100 6.48 0.73 -11.78
C GLU A 100 7.32 1.16 -12.98
N GLY A 101 8.16 0.27 -13.48
CA GLY A 101 9.02 0.54 -14.63
C GLY A 101 9.84 -0.67 -15.03
N VAL A 102 10.50 -0.57 -16.18
CA VAL A 102 11.41 -1.60 -16.68
C VAL A 102 12.83 -1.05 -16.65
N TYR A 103 13.74 -1.82 -16.06
CA TYR A 103 15.16 -1.49 -15.99
C TYR A 103 15.99 -2.71 -16.41
N ASP A 104 16.88 -2.52 -17.39
CA ASP A 104 17.71 -3.59 -18.02
C ASP A 104 16.89 -4.84 -18.42
N GLY A 105 15.67 -4.63 -18.91
CA GLY A 105 14.76 -5.70 -19.35
C GLY A 105 13.97 -6.40 -18.25
N PHE A 106 14.15 -6.01 -16.98
CA PHE A 106 13.40 -6.53 -15.83
C PHE A 106 12.35 -5.54 -15.36
N PHE A 107 11.16 -6.06 -15.03
CA PHE A 107 10.09 -5.26 -14.45
C PHE A 107 10.32 -5.06 -12.96
N PHE A 108 10.25 -3.82 -12.50
CA PHE A 108 10.35 -3.48 -11.08
C PHE A 108 9.14 -2.69 -10.62
N ARG A 109 8.67 -3.02 -9.41
CA ARG A 109 7.78 -2.18 -8.62
C ARG A 109 8.51 -1.69 -7.39
N VAL A 110 8.44 -0.39 -7.10
CA VAL A 110 8.98 0.20 -5.87
C VAL A 110 7.82 0.69 -5.00
N CYS A 111 7.65 0.06 -3.85
CA CYS A 111 6.59 0.28 -2.89
C CYS A 111 7.15 0.95 -1.61
N PRO A 112 6.94 2.25 -1.42
CA PRO A 112 7.17 2.89 -0.14
C PRO A 112 6.22 2.31 0.92
N ALA A 113 6.77 1.80 2.02
CA ALA A 113 6.02 1.19 3.10
C ALA A 113 6.24 1.96 4.42
N THR A 114 5.28 1.82 5.34
CA THR A 114 5.37 2.39 6.69
C THR A 114 4.95 1.35 7.70
N GLU A 115 5.85 0.99 8.60
CA GLU A 115 5.57 0.09 9.72
C GLU A 115 5.64 0.84 11.05
N TYR A 116 4.75 0.51 11.97
CA TYR A 116 4.69 1.11 13.30
C TYR A 116 5.32 0.18 14.32
N VAL A 117 6.60 0.40 14.62
CA VAL A 117 7.34 -0.39 15.60
C VAL A 117 7.03 0.12 17.01
N LYS A 118 6.68 -0.78 17.93
CA LYS A 118 6.45 -0.44 19.35
C LYS A 118 7.77 -0.03 19.99
N LYS A 119 7.84 1.17 20.57
CA LYS A 119 9.02 1.66 21.29
C LYS A 119 8.71 1.81 22.78
N GLY A 120 8.72 0.69 23.51
CA GLY A 120 8.50 0.66 24.95
C GLY A 120 7.21 1.37 25.41
N TYR A 121 7.27 2.02 26.58
CA TYR A 121 6.15 2.78 27.18
C TYR A 121 5.83 4.11 26.46
N ALA A 122 6.70 4.60 25.57
CA ALA A 122 6.62 5.95 24.99
C ALA A 122 5.90 6.03 23.63
N GLY A 123 5.26 4.93 23.18
CA GLY A 123 4.42 4.92 21.98
C GLY A 123 5.02 4.18 20.78
N LYS A 124 4.32 4.28 19.63
CA LYS A 124 4.73 3.64 18.37
C LYS A 124 5.57 4.61 17.55
N LYS A 125 6.72 4.17 17.04
CA LYS A 125 7.52 4.92 16.07
C LYS A 125 7.16 4.45 14.66
N ALA A 126 6.80 5.37 13.78
CA ALA A 126 6.69 5.06 12.36
C ALA A 126 8.09 4.90 11.77
N VAL A 127 8.33 3.76 11.12
CA VAL A 127 9.52 3.46 10.34
C VAL A 127 9.07 3.38 8.90
N GLU A 128 9.62 4.25 8.06
CA GLU A 128 9.37 4.26 6.63
C GLU A 128 10.53 3.53 5.94
N TYR A 129 10.18 2.62 5.04
CA TYR A 129 11.14 1.82 4.29
C TYR A 129 10.63 1.60 2.87
N VAL A 130 11.46 1.04 2.01
CA VAL A 130 11.11 0.76 0.62
C VAL A 130 11.15 -0.74 0.39
N ILE A 131 10.12 -1.25 -0.27
CA ILE A 131 10.08 -2.62 -0.77
C ILE A 131 10.19 -2.53 -2.29
N ILE A 132 11.05 -3.34 -2.87
CA ILE A 132 11.21 -3.47 -4.31
C ILE A 132 10.73 -4.87 -4.68
N GLU A 133 9.86 -4.95 -5.67
CA GLU A 133 9.33 -6.22 -6.19
C GLU A 133 9.74 -6.37 -7.64
N SER A 134 10.06 -7.59 -8.05
CA SER A 134 10.26 -7.95 -9.45
C SER A 134 9.71 -9.35 -9.70
N PHE A 135 9.18 -9.58 -10.90
CA PHE A 135 8.58 -10.85 -11.29
C PHE A 135 9.50 -11.61 -12.24
N TYR A 136 9.54 -12.93 -12.10
CA TYR A 136 10.39 -13.78 -12.92
C TYR A 136 9.74 -15.13 -13.21
N ARG A 137 10.30 -15.89 -14.15
CA ARG A 137 9.97 -17.31 -14.34
C ARG A 137 11.25 -18.12 -14.52
N PHE A 138 11.19 -19.40 -14.18
CA PHE A 138 12.25 -20.33 -14.49
C PHE A 138 12.20 -20.74 -15.97
N ALA A 139 13.35 -21.09 -16.54
CA ALA A 139 13.42 -21.67 -17.88
C ALA A 139 12.89 -23.12 -17.94
N SER A 140 12.79 -23.80 -16.79
CA SER A 140 12.32 -25.18 -16.65
C SER A 140 11.34 -25.31 -15.48
N GLU A 141 10.35 -26.21 -15.59
CA GLU A 141 9.20 -26.29 -14.67
C GLU A 141 9.41 -27.11 -13.39
N SER A 142 10.60 -27.67 -13.13
CA SER A 142 10.78 -28.61 -12.02
C SER A 142 11.54 -28.01 -10.84
N THR A 143 10.87 -27.96 -9.67
CA THR A 143 11.33 -27.59 -8.31
C THR A 143 11.57 -26.10 -8.02
N ASP A 144 10.55 -25.28 -8.26
CA ASP A 144 10.61 -23.83 -8.07
C ASP A 144 10.77 -23.43 -6.59
N ALA A 145 9.97 -24.02 -5.68
CA ALA A 145 9.92 -23.59 -4.28
C ALA A 145 11.22 -23.82 -3.47
N GLU A 146 11.87 -24.98 -3.61
CA GLU A 146 13.14 -25.25 -2.92
C GLU A 146 14.27 -24.34 -3.44
N ARG A 147 14.21 -24.00 -4.73
CA ARG A 147 15.18 -23.13 -5.36
C ARG A 147 14.98 -21.68 -4.92
N GLU A 148 13.73 -21.22 -4.88
CA GLU A 148 13.35 -19.93 -4.31
C GLU A 148 13.84 -19.79 -2.86
N ALA A 149 13.59 -20.79 -2.02
CA ALA A 149 14.06 -20.78 -0.63
C ALA A 149 15.59 -20.67 -0.50
N LYS A 150 16.37 -21.23 -1.44
CA LYS A 150 17.84 -21.10 -1.47
C LYS A 150 18.31 -19.74 -1.98
N MET A 151 17.51 -19.06 -2.79
CA MET A 151 17.80 -17.71 -3.29
C MET A 151 17.38 -16.64 -2.27
N SER A 152 16.46 -16.94 -1.37
CA SER A 152 16.05 -16.04 -0.28
C SER A 152 17.11 -15.93 0.83
N GLY A 153 17.22 -14.74 1.41
CA GLY A 153 18.06 -14.49 2.58
C GLY A 153 18.68 -13.10 2.58
N GLU A 154 19.60 -12.91 3.54
CA GLU A 154 20.31 -11.64 3.71
C GLU A 154 21.49 -11.54 2.74
N TYR A 155 21.43 -10.54 1.87
CA TYR A 155 22.50 -10.15 0.96
C TYR A 155 23.18 -8.86 1.43
N ASN A 156 24.36 -8.57 0.87
CA ASN A 156 25.11 -7.35 1.19
C ASN A 156 24.31 -6.06 0.94
N PHE A 157 23.36 -6.09 0.00
CA PHE A 157 22.52 -4.96 -0.39
C PHE A 157 21.14 -4.93 0.32
N GLY A 158 20.78 -5.98 1.07
CA GLY A 158 19.57 -6.05 1.88
C GLY A 158 18.96 -7.45 1.92
N ASP A 159 17.73 -7.56 2.42
CA ASP A 159 17.03 -8.83 2.59
C ASP A 159 16.17 -9.11 1.35
N VAL A 160 16.39 -10.27 0.72
CA VAL A 160 15.69 -10.66 -0.52
C VAL A 160 14.90 -11.92 -0.24
N HIS A 161 13.63 -11.92 -0.62
CA HIS A 161 12.73 -13.05 -0.49
C HIS A 161 12.15 -13.40 -1.86
N PHE A 162 12.44 -14.61 -2.32
CA PHE A 162 11.86 -15.22 -3.50
C PHE A 162 10.72 -16.13 -3.09
N GLU A 163 9.55 -15.93 -3.66
CA GLU A 163 8.41 -16.82 -3.45
C GLU A 163 7.38 -16.67 -4.56
N ASN A 164 6.90 -17.80 -5.08
CA ASN A 164 5.85 -17.85 -6.09
C ASN A 164 6.16 -16.94 -7.28
N HIS A 165 7.37 -17.02 -7.83
CA HIS A 165 7.78 -16.26 -9.02
C HIS A 165 7.82 -14.73 -8.83
N CYS A 166 7.90 -14.28 -7.58
CA CYS A 166 8.06 -12.89 -7.17
C CYS A 166 9.26 -12.76 -6.24
N ALA A 167 10.15 -11.81 -6.54
CA ALA A 167 11.25 -11.42 -5.67
C ALA A 167 10.87 -10.12 -4.96
N GLY A 168 10.63 -10.20 -3.65
CA GLY A 168 10.49 -9.05 -2.77
C GLY A 168 11.84 -8.72 -2.14
N PHE A 169 12.21 -7.45 -2.09
CA PHE A 169 13.50 -7.00 -1.63
C PHE A 169 13.36 -5.75 -0.75
N VAL A 170 14.02 -5.77 0.41
CA VAL A 170 14.14 -4.59 1.30
C VAL A 170 15.60 -4.14 1.32
N PRO A 171 15.92 -2.94 0.80
CA PRO A 171 17.27 -2.39 0.82
C PRO A 171 17.83 -2.25 2.23
N LYS A 172 19.12 -2.53 2.39
CA LYS A 172 19.85 -2.34 3.65
C LYS A 172 19.84 -0.88 4.11
N ASP A 173 20.03 0.05 3.16
CA ASP A 173 19.73 1.46 3.38
C ASP A 173 18.34 1.77 2.82
N TRP A 174 17.31 1.49 3.62
CA TRP A 174 15.93 1.80 3.26
C TRP A 174 15.57 3.29 3.41
N VAL A 175 16.45 4.10 4.00
CA VAL A 175 16.22 5.55 4.18
C VAL A 175 16.58 6.30 2.91
N ASN A 176 17.72 5.97 2.30
CA ASN A 176 18.17 6.52 1.04
C ASN A 176 18.73 5.42 0.12
N PRO A 177 17.86 4.56 -0.45
CA PRO A 177 18.31 3.42 -1.23
C PRO A 177 18.98 3.89 -2.54
N ASP A 178 20.17 3.36 -2.81
CA ASP A 178 20.75 3.43 -4.15
C ASP A 178 19.99 2.48 -5.07
N PHE A 179 18.96 3.00 -5.75
CA PHE A 179 18.12 2.22 -6.64
C PHE A 179 18.91 1.53 -7.74
N LYS A 180 19.94 2.18 -8.28
CA LYS A 180 20.76 1.60 -9.34
C LYS A 180 21.50 0.37 -8.83
N ALA A 181 22.25 0.51 -7.73
CA ALA A 181 23.02 -0.59 -7.16
C ALA A 181 22.11 -1.75 -6.73
N ASN A 182 20.95 -1.43 -6.17
CA ASN A 182 19.96 -2.42 -5.77
C ASN A 182 19.35 -3.19 -6.94
N PHE A 183 18.97 -2.50 -8.02
CA PHE A 183 18.45 -3.15 -9.22
C PHE A 183 19.52 -4.00 -9.91
N ASP A 184 20.73 -3.45 -10.09
CA ASP A 184 21.86 -4.17 -10.68
C ASP A 184 22.18 -5.45 -9.89
N ALA A 185 22.14 -5.38 -8.54
CA ALA A 185 22.37 -6.54 -7.67
C ALA A 185 21.28 -7.60 -7.78
N LEU A 186 19.99 -7.21 -7.80
CA LEU A 186 18.90 -8.17 -7.97
C LEU A 186 18.93 -8.83 -9.35
N ILE A 187 19.22 -8.06 -10.40
CA ILE A 187 19.39 -8.57 -11.76
C ILE A 187 20.56 -9.54 -11.85
N ALA A 188 21.65 -9.29 -11.11
CA ALA A 188 22.77 -10.22 -11.06
C ALA A 188 22.35 -11.59 -10.50
N ILE A 189 21.46 -11.62 -9.50
CA ILE A 189 20.89 -12.88 -9.00
C ILE A 189 20.04 -13.55 -10.08
N PHE A 190 19.15 -12.80 -10.74
CA PHE A 190 18.30 -13.34 -11.81
C PHE A 190 19.14 -13.94 -12.94
N LYS A 191 20.18 -13.24 -13.41
CA LYS A 191 21.08 -13.71 -14.47
C LYS A 191 21.88 -14.95 -14.02
N ARG A 192 22.43 -14.95 -12.80
CA ARG A 192 23.15 -16.10 -12.23
C ARG A 192 22.28 -17.35 -12.17
N GLU A 193 21.02 -17.18 -11.84
CA GLU A 193 20.05 -18.26 -11.66
C GLU A 193 19.28 -18.59 -12.96
N GLY A 194 19.56 -17.89 -14.06
CA GLY A 194 18.87 -18.11 -15.34
C GLY A 194 17.36 -17.82 -15.27
N LEU A 195 16.95 -16.85 -14.44
CA LEU A 195 15.57 -16.41 -14.32
C LEU A 195 15.23 -15.45 -15.46
N LEU A 196 14.08 -15.67 -16.08
CA LEU A 196 13.59 -14.85 -17.17
C LEU A 196 12.64 -13.77 -16.63
N PRO A 197 12.77 -12.52 -17.07
CA PRO A 197 11.83 -11.46 -16.67
C PRO A 197 10.43 -11.76 -17.20
N ILE A 198 9.43 -11.45 -16.38
CA ILE A 198 8.03 -11.42 -16.79
C ILE A 198 7.37 -10.14 -16.31
N THR A 199 6.28 -9.75 -16.95
CA THR A 199 5.49 -8.60 -16.51
C THR A 199 4.59 -8.98 -15.32
N LYS A 200 4.05 -7.97 -14.65
CA LYS A 200 3.03 -8.18 -13.61
C LYS A 200 1.80 -8.87 -14.20
N GLU A 201 1.35 -8.46 -15.39
CA GLU A 201 0.18 -9.02 -16.06
C GLU A 201 0.37 -10.50 -16.39
N ASP A 202 1.57 -10.87 -16.87
CA ASP A 202 1.94 -12.26 -17.11
C ASP A 202 1.95 -13.06 -15.82
N TRP A 203 2.53 -12.52 -14.75
CA TRP A 203 2.54 -13.15 -13.44
C TRP A 203 1.13 -13.32 -12.86
N GLU A 204 0.28 -12.30 -12.94
CA GLU A 204 -1.09 -12.33 -12.42
C GLU A 204 -1.96 -13.33 -13.18
N SER A 205 -1.81 -13.43 -14.50
CA SER A 205 -2.58 -14.35 -15.34
C SER A 205 -2.18 -15.82 -15.17
N THR A 206 -0.93 -16.07 -14.81
CA THR A 206 -0.39 -17.42 -14.57
C THR A 206 -0.45 -17.75 -13.07
N PHE A 207 0.56 -17.35 -12.31
CA PHE A 207 0.74 -17.70 -10.90
C PHE A 207 -0.28 -17.03 -9.98
N GLY A 208 -0.61 -15.76 -10.23
CA GLY A 208 -1.53 -14.99 -9.41
C GLY A 208 -2.94 -15.58 -9.35
N GLN A 209 -3.44 -16.12 -10.46
CA GLN A 209 -4.74 -16.82 -10.50
C GLN A 209 -4.71 -18.13 -9.70
N HIS A 210 -3.63 -18.91 -9.79
CA HIS A 210 -3.48 -20.15 -9.03
C HIS A 210 -3.48 -19.86 -7.52
N LEU A 211 -2.74 -18.83 -7.07
CA LEU A 211 -2.71 -18.41 -5.67
C LEU A 211 -4.07 -17.93 -5.17
N LYS A 212 -4.81 -17.16 -5.97
CA LYS A 212 -6.18 -16.72 -5.62
C LYS A 212 -7.10 -17.91 -5.43
N LYS A 213 -7.10 -18.87 -6.37
CA LYS A 213 -7.90 -20.10 -6.27
C LYS A 213 -7.53 -20.94 -5.04
N ALA A 214 -6.25 -21.07 -4.73
CA ALA A 214 -5.78 -21.79 -3.53
C ALA A 214 -6.24 -21.10 -2.23
N LYS A 215 -6.14 -19.77 -2.15
CA LYS A 215 -6.63 -18.99 -1.00
C LYS A 215 -8.15 -19.05 -0.84
N ASP A 216 -8.90 -19.06 -1.93
CA ASP A 216 -10.36 -19.17 -1.88
C ASP A 216 -10.81 -20.59 -1.51
N ALA A 217 -10.06 -21.62 -1.91
CA ALA A 217 -10.29 -23.00 -1.50
C ALA A 217 -10.00 -23.21 0.01
N SER A 218 -8.90 -22.66 0.54
CA SER A 218 -8.59 -22.75 1.96
C SER A 218 -9.58 -21.98 2.85
N LYS A 219 -10.10 -20.85 2.37
CA LYS A 219 -11.18 -20.13 3.07
C LYS A 219 -12.51 -20.88 3.08
N LYS A 220 -12.79 -21.70 2.07
CA LYS A 220 -14.01 -22.52 2.00
C LYS A 220 -13.92 -23.81 2.82
N ASN A 221 -12.72 -24.30 3.12
CA ASN A 221 -12.48 -25.44 4.01
C ASN A 221 -11.46 -25.07 5.12
N PRO A 222 -11.90 -24.43 6.21
CA PRO A 222 -11.01 -24.01 7.30
C PRO A 222 -10.51 -25.16 8.20
N GLN A 223 -10.74 -26.43 7.84
CA GLN A 223 -10.25 -27.60 8.56
C GLN A 223 -9.39 -28.48 7.65
N ARG A 224 -8.09 -28.18 7.64
CA ARG A 224 -7.01 -29.17 7.56
C ARG A 224 -5.77 -28.59 8.22
#